data_AF-A0A418FES0-F1
#
_entry.id   AF-A0A418FES0-F1
#
_cell.length_a   1.000
_cell.length_b   1.000
_cell.length_c   1.000
_cell.angle_alpha   90.00
_cell.angle_beta   90.00
_cell.angle_gamma   90.00
#
_symmetry.space_group_name_H-M   'P 1'
#
loop_
_entity.id
_entity.type
_entity.pdbx_description
1 polymer ?
#
loop_
_entity_poly.entity_id
_entity_poly.type
_entity_poly.pdbx_seq_one_letter_code
_entity_poly.pdbx_strand_id
1 'polypeptide(L)'
;MGSTSVQDIIDGNESNSQDAEDEEIGLSEEEVAHFIEHGYVLLRNAFPVDTAAACRDFLWNRIEQDGVKQHDCATWPEKHWISESYDDKTGSPWTEVLTPRLKRAMDQVCGEDRWIPSDLTCGW
;
A
#
# COMPACT_ATOMS: atom_id res chain seq x y z
N MET A 1 -31.67 28.23 25.39
CA MET A 1 -30.51 28.31 24.49
C MET A 1 -29.41 27.46 25.11
N GLY A 2 -28.90 26.39 24.51
CA GLY A 2 -29.49 25.34 23.72
C GLY A 2 -28.91 24.05 24.32
N SER A 3 -29.73 23.03 24.51
CA SER A 3 -29.30 21.75 25.06
C SER A 3 -28.52 21.02 23.97
N THR A 4 -27.19 20.89 24.12
CA THR A 4 -26.42 20.00 23.25
C THR A 4 -26.89 18.58 23.51
N SER A 5 -27.45 17.96 22.47
CA SER A 5 -27.98 16.60 22.51
C SER A 5 -26.82 15.62 22.59
N VAL A 6 -26.95 14.59 23.43
CA VAL A 6 -25.95 13.50 23.58
C VAL A 6 -25.80 12.68 22.29
N GLN A 7 -26.65 12.94 21.29
CA GLN A 7 -26.66 12.28 19.99
C GLN A 7 -25.56 12.76 19.03
N ASP A 8 -24.99 13.96 19.22
CA ASP A 8 -23.99 14.55 18.30
C ASP A 8 -22.55 14.02 18.53
N ILE A 9 -22.36 13.12 19.49
CA ILE A 9 -21.03 12.54 19.84
C ILE A 9 -20.82 11.16 19.19
N ILE A 10 -21.87 10.54 18.64
CA ILE A 10 -21.86 9.11 18.29
C ILE A 10 -21.42 8.87 16.82
N ASP A 11 -21.55 9.86 15.93
CA ASP A 11 -21.24 9.69 14.50
C ASP A 11 -19.74 9.82 14.13
N GLY A 12 -18.86 10.03 15.11
CA GLY A 12 -17.43 10.28 14.88
C GLY A 12 -16.47 9.10 15.08
N ASN A 13 -16.97 7.92 15.47
CA ASN A 13 -16.10 6.83 15.98
C ASN A 13 -16.31 5.46 15.32
N GLU A 14 -17.23 5.29 14.38
CA GLU A 14 -17.42 3.99 13.69
C GLU A 14 -16.38 3.72 12.61
N SER A 15 -15.74 4.75 12.06
CA SER A 15 -14.69 4.60 11.04
C SER A 15 -13.33 4.15 11.60
N ASN A 16 -13.08 4.26 12.91
CA ASN A 16 -11.76 3.93 13.47
C ASN A 16 -11.62 2.47 13.94
N SER A 17 -12.73 1.76 14.15
CA SER A 17 -12.72 0.36 14.61
C SER A 17 -12.61 -0.63 13.46
N GLN A 18 -13.29 -0.35 12.34
CA GLN A 18 -13.25 -1.20 11.15
C GLN A 18 -11.87 -1.19 10.48
N ASP A 19 -11.25 0.00 10.38
CA ASP A 19 -9.94 0.18 9.75
C ASP A 19 -8.81 -0.58 10.49
N ALA A 20 -8.89 -0.64 11.82
CA ALA A 20 -7.92 -1.37 12.65
C ALA A 20 -8.12 -2.90 12.59
N GLU A 21 -9.37 -3.38 12.53
CA GLU A 21 -9.67 -4.80 12.36
C GLU A 21 -9.23 -5.30 10.97
N ASP A 22 -9.49 -4.50 9.93
CA ASP A 22 -9.06 -4.81 8.57
C ASP A 22 -7.52 -4.85 8.46
N GLU A 23 -6.81 -3.98 9.19
CA GLU A 23 -5.33 -3.96 9.25
C GLU A 23 -4.72 -5.27 9.79
N GLU A 24 -5.41 -5.97 10.69
CA GLU A 24 -4.91 -7.21 11.28
C GLU A 24 -5.34 -8.47 10.50
N ILE A 25 -6.48 -8.41 9.79
CA ILE A 25 -7.03 -9.54 9.03
C ILE A 25 -6.24 -9.80 7.74
N GLY A 26 -5.66 -8.78 7.12
CA GLY A 26 -5.04 -8.89 5.80
C GLY A 26 -6.10 -8.88 4.69
N LEU A 27 -6.42 -10.07 4.16
CA LEU A 27 -7.51 -10.33 3.22
C LEU A 27 -8.71 -10.97 3.94
N SER A 28 -9.91 -10.52 3.60
CA SER A 28 -11.16 -11.18 3.97
C SER A 28 -11.34 -12.52 3.25
N GLU A 29 -12.28 -13.35 3.73
CA GLU A 29 -12.59 -14.64 3.09
C GLU A 29 -13.05 -14.48 1.63
N GLU A 30 -13.84 -13.42 1.35
CA GLU A 30 -14.30 -13.10 0.00
C GLU A 30 -13.14 -12.70 -0.92
N GLU A 31 -12.18 -11.93 -0.42
CA GLU A 31 -10.97 -11.54 -1.15
C GLU A 31 -10.06 -12.74 -1.43
N VAL A 32 -9.93 -13.67 -0.49
CA VAL A 32 -9.21 -14.93 -0.71
C VAL A 32 -9.93 -15.79 -1.77
N ALA A 33 -11.25 -15.91 -1.69
CA ALA A 33 -12.03 -16.62 -2.70
C ALA A 33 -11.87 -15.99 -4.10
N HIS A 34 -11.89 -14.66 -4.18
CA HIS A 34 -11.63 -13.92 -5.42
C HIS A 34 -10.23 -14.20 -5.98
N PHE A 35 -9.19 -14.23 -5.13
CA PHE A 35 -7.85 -14.61 -5.55
C PHE A 35 -7.80 -16.03 -6.13
N ILE A 36 -8.46 -16.98 -5.49
CA ILE A 36 -8.52 -18.39 -5.94
C ILE A 36 -9.22 -18.50 -7.30
N GLU A 37 -10.33 -17.76 -7.50
CA GLU A 37 -11.11 -17.81 -8.73
C GLU A 37 -10.46 -17.06 -9.90
N HIS A 38 -9.86 -15.90 -9.62
CA HIS A 38 -9.39 -14.97 -10.66
C HIS A 38 -7.87 -14.86 -10.79
N GLY A 39 -7.11 -15.37 -9.82
CA GLY A 39 -5.65 -15.29 -9.78
C GLY A 39 -5.10 -13.92 -9.38
N TYR A 40 -5.94 -12.99 -8.93
CA TYR A 40 -5.53 -11.68 -8.41
C TYR A 40 -6.52 -11.17 -7.35
N VAL A 41 -6.07 -10.26 -6.50
CA VAL A 41 -6.90 -9.57 -5.50
C VAL A 41 -6.33 -8.20 -5.21
N LEU A 42 -7.20 -7.23 -4.91
CA LEU A 42 -6.81 -5.88 -4.52
C LEU A 42 -6.80 -5.76 -3.01
N LEU A 43 -5.61 -5.71 -2.40
CA LEU A 43 -5.47 -5.34 -0.99
C LEU A 43 -5.55 -3.81 -0.85
N ARG A 44 -6.70 -3.31 -0.41
CA ARG A 44 -6.85 -1.87 -0.11
C ARG A 44 -6.12 -1.52 1.18
N ASN A 45 -5.61 -0.29 1.25
CA ASN A 45 -4.94 0.25 2.44
C ASN A 45 -3.83 -0.69 2.96
N ALA A 46 -3.06 -1.29 2.04
CA ALA A 46 -1.94 -2.18 2.39
C ALA A 46 -0.87 -1.48 3.23
N PHE A 47 -0.72 -0.16 3.07
CA PHE A 47 0.17 0.71 3.84
C PHE A 47 -0.38 2.16 3.83
N PRO A 48 0.11 3.05 4.71
CA PRO A 48 -0.43 4.40 4.82
C PRO A 48 -0.36 5.21 3.53
N VAL A 49 -1.35 6.07 3.32
CA VAL A 49 -1.41 6.97 2.14
C VAL A 49 -0.20 7.92 2.07
N ASP A 50 0.32 8.35 3.22
CA ASP A 50 1.50 9.21 3.30
C ASP A 50 2.76 8.48 2.87
N THR A 51 2.92 7.21 3.23
CA THR A 51 3.99 6.34 2.72
C THR A 51 3.88 6.19 1.21
N ALA A 52 2.67 6.01 0.66
CA ALA A 52 2.45 5.98 -0.80
C ALA A 52 2.84 7.30 -1.49
N ALA A 53 2.55 8.44 -0.86
CA ALA A 53 2.96 9.75 -1.36
C ALA A 53 4.49 9.89 -1.35
N ALA A 54 5.15 9.49 -0.27
CA ALA A 54 6.61 9.51 -0.18
C ALA A 54 7.28 8.59 -1.22
N CYS A 55 6.75 7.38 -1.45
CA CYS A 55 7.24 6.48 -2.52
C CYS A 55 7.13 7.14 -3.89
N ARG A 56 6.01 7.82 -4.17
CA ARG A 56 5.81 8.54 -5.44
C ARG A 56 6.81 9.68 -5.60
N ASP A 57 7.07 10.45 -4.55
CA ASP A 57 8.05 11.55 -4.59
C ASP A 57 9.48 11.00 -4.77
N PHE A 58 9.81 9.89 -4.11
CA PHE A 58 11.06 9.16 -4.32
C PHE A 58 11.25 8.76 -5.79
N LEU A 59 10.23 8.17 -6.41
CA LEU A 59 10.28 7.76 -7.82
C LEU A 59 10.42 8.96 -8.75
N TRP A 60 9.72 10.07 -8.51
CA TRP A 60 9.88 11.30 -9.30
C TRP A 60 11.32 11.83 -9.26
N ASN A 61 11.92 11.89 -8.08
CA ASN A 61 13.32 12.30 -7.92
C ASN A 61 14.29 11.36 -8.65
N ARG A 62 13.99 10.06 -8.70
CA ARG A 62 14.78 9.07 -9.44
C ARG A 62 14.68 9.28 -10.95
N ILE A 63 13.47 9.40 -11.51
CA ILE A 63 13.29 9.54 -12.97
C ILE A 63 13.65 10.93 -13.50
N GLU A 64 13.70 11.94 -12.63
CA GLU A 64 14.26 13.25 -12.99
C GLU A 64 15.75 13.15 -13.37
N GLN A 65 16.50 12.19 -12.79
CA GLN A 65 17.89 11.91 -13.17
C GLN A 65 18.02 11.42 -14.62
N ASP A 66 16.95 10.84 -15.16
CA ASP A 66 16.85 10.40 -16.55
C ASP A 66 16.29 11.50 -17.47
N GLY A 67 16.08 12.71 -16.94
CA GLY A 67 15.59 13.88 -17.66
C GLY A 67 14.06 13.99 -17.72
N VAL A 68 13.33 13.11 -17.04
CA VAL A 68 11.85 13.13 -17.00
C VAL A 68 11.36 13.96 -15.82
N LYS A 69 10.80 15.14 -16.09
CA LYS A 69 10.36 16.09 -15.07
C LYS A 69 8.89 15.93 -14.73
N GLN A 70 8.56 15.79 -13.46
CA GLN A 70 7.19 15.66 -12.95
C GLN A 70 6.21 16.72 -13.46
N HIS A 71 6.67 17.97 -13.55
CA HIS A 71 5.83 19.11 -13.87
C HIS A 71 6.02 19.62 -15.31
N ASP A 72 6.69 18.86 -16.17
CA ASP A 72 6.87 19.19 -17.58
C ASP A 72 6.64 17.95 -18.46
N CYS A 73 5.39 17.76 -18.89
CA CYS A 73 5.01 16.62 -19.71
C CYS A 73 5.69 16.61 -21.10
N ALA A 74 6.29 17.72 -21.55
CA ALA A 74 7.04 17.75 -22.79
C ALA A 74 8.35 16.95 -22.71
N THR A 75 8.85 16.68 -21.50
CA THR A 75 10.03 15.81 -21.30
C THR A 75 9.67 14.33 -21.22
N TRP A 76 8.39 13.96 -21.24
CA TRP A 76 7.97 12.59 -21.01
C TRP A 76 8.11 11.77 -22.29
N PRO A 77 8.91 10.70 -22.29
CA PRO A 77 9.01 9.82 -23.45
C PRO A 77 7.71 9.00 -23.61
N GLU A 78 7.49 8.43 -24.79
CA GLU A 78 6.36 7.51 -25.03
C GLU A 78 6.38 6.31 -24.06
N LYS A 79 7.59 5.84 -23.71
CA LYS A 79 7.82 4.76 -22.75
C LYS A 79 9.05 5.07 -21.91
N HIS A 80 8.95 4.84 -20.60
CA HIS A 80 10.06 4.93 -19.67
C HIS A 80 10.01 3.73 -18.72
N TRP A 81 11.13 3.05 -18.55
CA TRP A 81 11.22 1.84 -17.73
C TRP A 81 12.04 2.15 -16.48
N ILE A 82 11.53 1.71 -15.34
CA ILE A 82 12.24 1.64 -14.07
C ILE A 82 12.47 0.15 -13.82
N SER A 83 13.73 -0.27 -13.80
CA SER A 83 14.14 -1.69 -13.64
C SER A 83 14.80 -1.93 -12.29
N GLU A 84 14.55 -1.03 -11.35
CA GLU A 84 14.99 -1.09 -9.97
C GLU A 84 13.92 -1.76 -9.11
N SER A 85 14.39 -2.55 -8.15
CA SER A 85 13.59 -3.07 -7.05
C SER A 85 13.92 -2.32 -5.78
N TYR A 86 12.89 -1.97 -5.01
CA TYR A 86 13.01 -1.23 -3.77
C TYR A 86 12.57 -2.08 -2.58
N ASP A 87 13.33 -2.01 -1.50
CA ASP A 87 13.23 -2.89 -0.34
C ASP A 87 13.74 -2.21 0.93
N ASP A 88 13.83 -2.98 2.02
CA ASP A 88 14.37 -2.50 3.29
C ASP A 88 15.81 -1.94 3.18
N LYS A 89 16.62 -2.44 2.24
CA LYS A 89 18.00 -1.96 2.04
C LYS A 89 18.04 -0.60 1.34
N THR A 90 17.00 -0.29 0.56
CA THR A 90 16.83 1.03 -0.05
C THR A 90 16.59 2.11 1.02
N GLY A 91 15.94 1.74 2.14
CA GLY A 91 15.58 2.63 3.23
C GLY A 91 14.21 3.28 3.05
N SER A 92 13.90 4.28 3.89
CA SER A 92 12.64 5.03 3.82
C SER A 92 12.46 5.69 2.44
N PRO A 93 11.24 5.66 1.85
CA PRO A 93 9.98 5.20 2.44
C PRO A 93 9.70 3.69 2.32
N TRP A 94 10.55 2.95 1.61
CA TRP A 94 10.30 1.55 1.25
C TRP A 94 10.24 0.59 2.44
N THR A 95 10.95 0.91 3.52
CA THR A 95 10.90 0.17 4.80
C THR A 95 9.50 0.19 5.45
N GLU A 96 8.64 1.14 5.09
CA GLU A 96 7.28 1.27 5.64
C GLU A 96 6.22 0.58 4.78
N VAL A 97 6.58 0.11 3.59
CA VAL A 97 5.64 -0.53 2.65
C VAL A 97 5.29 -1.95 3.08
N LEU A 98 6.25 -2.69 3.66
CA LEU A 98 6.08 -4.08 4.10
C LEU A 98 5.41 -4.18 5.48
N THR A 99 4.18 -3.68 5.56
CA THR A 99 3.37 -3.66 6.79
C THR A 99 2.99 -5.06 7.26
N PRO A 100 2.60 -5.22 8.54
CA PRO A 100 2.00 -6.46 9.05
C PRO A 100 0.80 -6.91 8.21
N ARG A 101 -0.09 -5.98 7.80
CA ARG A 101 -1.25 -6.27 6.96
C ARG A 101 -0.86 -6.92 5.63
N LEU A 102 0.12 -6.33 4.93
CA LEU A 102 0.59 -6.86 3.65
C LEU A 102 1.23 -8.24 3.83
N LYS A 103 2.04 -8.43 4.88
CA LYS A 103 2.65 -9.73 5.19
C LYS A 103 1.57 -10.78 5.49
N ARG A 104 0.52 -10.43 6.23
CA ARG A 104 -0.59 -11.33 6.52
C ARG A 104 -1.36 -11.73 5.25
N ALA A 105 -1.61 -10.77 4.36
CA ALA A 105 -2.22 -11.05 3.06
C ALA A 105 -1.37 -12.03 2.23
N MET A 106 -0.04 -11.86 2.24
CA MET A 106 0.89 -12.78 1.58
C MET A 106 0.85 -14.18 2.20
N ASP A 107 0.80 -14.31 3.54
CA ASP A 107 0.62 -15.59 4.22
C ASP A 107 -0.67 -16.29 3.79
N GLN A 108 -1.77 -15.55 3.62
CA GLN A 108 -3.06 -16.12 3.22
C GLN A 108 -3.06 -16.66 1.78
N VAL A 109 -2.39 -15.99 0.85
CA VAL A 109 -2.36 -16.41 -0.57
C VAL A 109 -1.24 -17.42 -0.87
N CYS A 110 -0.07 -17.26 -0.28
CA CYS A 110 1.07 -18.15 -0.50
C CYS A 110 1.02 -19.36 0.43
N GLY A 111 0.41 -19.24 1.60
CA GLY A 111 0.51 -20.17 2.72
C GLY A 111 1.64 -19.78 3.67
N GLU A 112 1.38 -19.91 4.96
CA GLU A 112 2.37 -19.69 6.03
C GLU A 112 3.64 -20.52 5.77
N ASP A 113 4.81 -19.91 5.95
CA ASP A 113 6.14 -20.49 5.70
C ASP A 113 6.42 -20.95 4.26
N ARG A 114 5.57 -20.59 3.28
CA ARG A 114 5.78 -20.95 1.86
C ARG A 114 6.33 -19.83 0.99
N TRP A 115 6.74 -18.72 1.60
CA TRP A 115 7.35 -17.57 0.95
C TRP A 115 8.39 -16.92 1.88
N ILE A 116 9.30 -16.14 1.30
CA ILE A 116 10.38 -15.49 2.04
C ILE A 116 10.09 -13.98 2.06
N PRO A 117 9.80 -13.37 3.23
CA PRO A 117 9.48 -11.94 3.29
C PRO A 117 10.57 -11.02 2.74
N SER A 118 11.85 -11.39 2.86
CA SER A 118 12.96 -10.60 2.31
C SER A 118 13.06 -10.61 0.79
N ASP A 119 12.36 -11.52 0.12
CA ASP A 119 12.32 -11.59 -1.34
C ASP A 119 11.21 -10.70 -1.91
N LEU A 120 10.27 -10.24 -1.06
CA LEU A 120 9.21 -9.33 -1.45
C LEU A 120 9.78 -7.91 -1.57
N THR A 121 9.95 -7.46 -2.80
CA THR A 121 10.45 -6.13 -3.13
C THR A 121 9.42 -5.38 -3.98
N CYS A 122 9.46 -4.06 -3.95
CA CYS A 122 8.63 -3.18 -4.76
C CYS A 122 9.35 -2.87 -6.08
N GLY A 123 8.94 -3.50 -7.17
CA GLY A 123 9.56 -3.35 -8.49
C GLY A 123 9.81 -4.69 -9.15
N TRP A 124 10.44 -4.68 -10.33
CA TRP A 124 10.69 -5.87 -11.15
C TRP A 124 11.94 -5.72 -12.02
#